data_AF-A0AAD8NAD9-F1
#
_entry.id   AF-A0AAD8NAD9-F1
#
_cell.length_a   1.000
_cell.length_b   1.000
_cell.length_c   1.000
_cell.angle_alpha   90.00
_cell.angle_beta   90.00
_cell.angle_gamma   90.00
#
_symmetry.space_group_name_H-M   'P 1'
#
loop_
_entity.id
_entity.type
_entity.pdbx_description
1 polymer ?
#
loop_
_entity_poly.entity_id
_entity_poly.type
_entity_poly.pdbx_seq_one_letter_code
_entity_poly.pdbx_strand_id
1 'polypeptide(L)'
;MEESLIRGWSHFLAGSQQVLRRRSEEMRRVVRAAERIGGEVFNVTKVLEEGFSVEKDLIIQTKQSQKPDTAGLGTFLKPLNQVITKANEMTGGNQSNFFSHLKTVAASMSALAWIAFTGKDCGMSMPIAHVEECWQSAEFYNNKVLVEYRNNDPNHAEWAKALKELYTPGLRDYVKAHYPLGPVWSATGKSVVSAPSSSSAAPSASLFS
;
A
#
# COMPACT_ATOMS: atom_id res chain seq x y z
N MET A 1 22.47 -11.79 -31.17
CA MET A 1 22.26 -12.06 -29.73
C MET A 1 22.03 -10.77 -28.95
N GLU A 2 22.67 -9.67 -29.34
CA GLU A 2 22.54 -8.34 -28.71
C GLU A 2 21.19 -7.64 -29.01
N GLU A 3 20.69 -7.70 -30.25
CA GLU A 3 19.39 -7.12 -30.62
C GLU A 3 18.20 -7.80 -29.93
N SER A 4 18.24 -9.12 -29.72
CA SER A 4 17.20 -9.86 -29.00
C SER A 4 17.16 -9.49 -27.52
N LEU A 5 18.33 -9.23 -26.92
CA LEU A 5 18.41 -8.65 -25.58
C LEU A 5 17.81 -7.24 -25.59
N ILE A 6 18.30 -6.33 -26.43
CA ILE A 6 17.83 -4.92 -26.46
C ILE A 6 16.30 -4.83 -26.66
N ARG A 7 15.74 -5.67 -27.55
CA ARG A 7 14.28 -5.77 -27.75
C ARG A 7 13.58 -6.29 -26.50
N GLY A 8 14.08 -7.36 -25.87
CA GLY A 8 13.54 -7.89 -24.62
C GLY A 8 13.53 -6.86 -23.48
N TRP A 9 14.62 -6.12 -23.33
CA TRP A 9 14.73 -5.03 -22.35
C TRP A 9 13.78 -3.87 -22.64
N SER A 10 13.61 -3.50 -23.92
CA SER A 10 12.67 -2.46 -24.33
C SER A 10 11.22 -2.85 -24.07
N HIS A 11 10.83 -4.10 -24.38
CA HIS A 11 9.49 -4.62 -24.09
C HIS A 11 9.21 -4.71 -22.58
N PHE A 12 10.21 -5.12 -21.79
CA PHE A 12 10.09 -5.17 -20.33
C PHE A 12 9.91 -3.77 -19.72
N LEU A 13 10.67 -2.77 -20.18
CA LEU A 13 10.54 -1.37 -19.75
C LEU A 13 9.19 -0.76 -20.17
N ALA A 14 8.72 -1.06 -21.37
CA ALA A 14 7.41 -0.60 -21.85
C ALA A 14 6.26 -1.19 -21.03
N GLY A 15 6.29 -2.50 -20.77
CA GLY A 15 5.30 -3.16 -19.90
C GLY A 15 5.31 -2.60 -18.48
N SER A 16 6.50 -2.35 -17.95
CA SER A 16 6.72 -1.73 -16.64
C SER A 16 6.08 -0.33 -16.52
N GLN A 17 6.29 0.53 -17.51
CA GLN A 17 5.69 1.86 -17.53
C GLN A 17 4.16 1.82 -17.72
N GLN A 18 3.66 0.88 -18.51
CA GLN A 18 2.23 0.72 -18.75
C GLN A 18 1.49 0.36 -17.47
N VAL A 19 2.05 -0.54 -16.64
CA VAL A 19 1.44 -0.94 -15.36
C VAL A 19 1.38 0.23 -14.37
N LEU A 20 2.45 1.02 -14.26
CA LEU A 20 2.49 2.23 -13.42
C LEU A 20 1.48 3.30 -13.88
N ARG A 21 1.37 3.50 -15.20
CA ARG A 21 0.40 4.44 -15.77
C ARG A 21 -1.03 4.01 -15.47
N ARG A 22 -1.31 2.71 -15.64
CA ARG A 22 -2.62 2.11 -15.36
C ARG A 22 -3.04 2.31 -13.91
N ARG A 23 -2.17 2.01 -12.94
CA ARG A 23 -2.44 2.23 -11.50
C ARG A 23 -2.80 3.69 -11.20
N SER A 24 -2.11 4.64 -11.84
CA SER A 24 -2.39 6.07 -11.69
C SER A 24 -3.72 6.49 -12.33
N GLU A 25 -4.10 5.87 -13.46
CA GLU A 25 -5.39 6.08 -14.13
C GLU A 25 -6.55 5.51 -13.32
N GLU A 26 -6.38 4.32 -12.75
CA GLU A 26 -7.37 3.66 -11.88
C GLU A 26 -7.63 4.48 -10.62
N MET A 27 -6.57 4.93 -9.92
CA MET A 27 -6.72 5.81 -8.76
C MET A 27 -7.49 7.09 -9.11
N ARG A 28 -7.15 7.75 -10.23
CA ARG A 28 -7.87 8.94 -10.69
C ARG A 28 -9.35 8.68 -10.95
N ARG A 29 -9.70 7.50 -11.46
CA ARG A 29 -11.09 7.10 -11.70
C ARG A 29 -11.84 6.90 -10.38
N VAL A 30 -11.23 6.24 -9.39
CA VAL A 30 -11.80 6.09 -8.04
C VAL A 30 -12.07 7.45 -7.40
N VAL A 31 -11.07 8.36 -7.42
CA VAL A 31 -11.19 9.71 -6.85
C VAL A 31 -12.30 10.51 -7.51
N ARG A 32 -12.41 10.49 -8.85
CA ARG A 32 -13.47 11.21 -9.58
C ARG A 32 -14.87 10.69 -9.25
N ALA A 33 -15.03 9.37 -9.16
CA ALA A 33 -16.32 8.79 -8.75
C ALA A 33 -16.66 9.20 -7.32
N ALA A 34 -15.69 9.16 -6.41
CA ALA A 34 -15.87 9.59 -5.01
C ALA A 34 -16.20 11.08 -4.90
N GLU A 35 -15.61 11.94 -5.73
CA GLU A 35 -15.87 13.37 -5.76
C GLU A 35 -17.32 13.69 -6.14
N ARG A 36 -17.89 12.93 -7.09
CA ARG A 36 -19.31 13.06 -7.46
C ARG A 36 -20.26 12.61 -6.35
N ILE A 37 -19.86 11.61 -5.57
CA ILE A 37 -20.61 11.15 -4.39
C ILE A 37 -20.52 12.18 -3.25
N GLY A 38 -19.32 12.73 -3.03
CA GLY A 38 -19.04 13.69 -1.97
C GLY A 38 -18.98 13.07 -0.56
N GLY A 39 -19.02 13.95 0.45
CA GLY A 39 -19.11 13.58 1.86
C GLY A 39 -18.01 12.63 2.35
N GLU A 40 -18.41 11.67 3.19
CA GLU A 40 -17.51 10.71 3.82
C GLU A 40 -16.81 9.79 2.80
N VAL A 41 -17.49 9.46 1.69
CA VAL A 41 -16.94 8.61 0.63
C VAL A 41 -15.77 9.31 -0.07
N PHE A 42 -15.92 10.60 -0.38
CA PHE A 42 -14.81 11.39 -0.92
C PHE A 42 -13.65 11.47 0.07
N ASN A 43 -13.93 11.82 1.34
CA ASN A 43 -12.91 11.96 2.36
C ASN A 43 -12.09 10.68 2.57
N VAL A 44 -12.75 9.52 2.70
CA VAL A 44 -12.03 8.24 2.89
C VAL A 44 -11.25 7.84 1.63
N THR A 45 -11.75 8.20 0.44
CA THR A 45 -11.04 7.97 -0.81
C THR A 45 -9.78 8.85 -0.94
N LYS A 46 -9.77 10.06 -0.37
CA LYS A 46 -8.54 10.87 -0.31
C LYS A 46 -7.50 10.27 0.63
N VAL A 47 -7.92 9.61 1.72
CA VAL A 47 -7.02 8.83 2.58
C VAL A 47 -6.44 7.61 1.86
N LEU A 48 -7.26 6.94 1.03
CA LEU A 48 -6.77 5.88 0.15
C LEU A 48 -5.70 6.40 -0.83
N GLU A 49 -5.96 7.53 -1.48
CA GLU A 49 -5.00 8.18 -2.39
C GLU A 49 -3.68 8.52 -1.68
N GLU A 50 -3.76 9.08 -0.48
CA GLU A 50 -2.60 9.33 0.39
C GLU A 50 -1.83 8.04 0.68
N GLY A 51 -2.51 6.94 1.00
CA GLY A 51 -1.88 5.64 1.28
C GLY A 51 -1.07 5.11 0.09
N PHE A 52 -1.64 5.17 -1.11
CA PHE A 52 -0.95 4.78 -2.34
C PHE A 52 0.23 5.71 -2.68
N SER A 53 0.14 7.00 -2.34
CA SER A 53 1.25 7.95 -2.52
C SER A 53 2.40 7.63 -1.56
N VAL A 54 2.10 7.40 -0.29
CA VAL A 54 3.09 7.02 0.72
C VAL A 54 3.76 5.70 0.38
N GLU A 55 3.00 4.69 -0.04
CA GLU A 55 3.55 3.40 -0.48
C GLU A 55 4.52 3.59 -1.67
N LYS A 56 4.15 4.42 -2.66
CA LYS A 56 5.03 4.74 -3.79
C LYS A 56 6.35 5.36 -3.32
N ASP A 57 6.30 6.30 -2.39
CA ASP A 57 7.50 6.96 -1.86
C ASP A 57 8.38 5.97 -1.10
N LEU A 58 7.79 5.07 -0.31
CA LEU A 58 8.53 3.99 0.35
C LEU A 58 9.19 3.05 -0.67
N ILE A 59 8.49 2.64 -1.73
CA ILE A 59 9.07 1.81 -2.80
C ILE A 59 10.26 2.52 -3.48
N ILE A 60 10.20 3.84 -3.66
CA ILE A 60 11.34 4.60 -4.19
C ILE A 60 12.50 4.59 -3.19
N GLN A 61 12.22 4.74 -1.89
CA GLN A 61 13.24 4.71 -0.85
C GLN A 61 13.92 3.35 -0.73
N THR A 62 13.24 2.22 -0.96
CA THR A 62 13.92 0.90 -0.91
C THR A 62 15.08 0.82 -1.90
N LYS A 63 14.96 1.47 -3.06
CA LYS A 63 16.03 1.53 -4.08
C LYS A 63 17.25 2.34 -3.66
N GLN A 64 17.16 3.10 -2.57
CA GLN A 64 18.22 3.97 -2.05
C GLN A 64 18.72 3.53 -0.66
N SER A 65 18.09 2.51 -0.08
CA SER A 65 18.31 2.08 1.29
C SER A 65 18.74 0.62 1.34
N GLN A 66 19.59 0.29 2.31
CA GLN A 66 19.84 -1.10 2.66
C GLN A 66 18.61 -1.71 3.33
N LYS A 67 18.45 -3.04 3.18
CA LYS A 67 17.39 -3.78 3.86
C LYS A 67 17.53 -3.58 5.37
N PRO A 68 16.53 -3.00 6.04
CA PRO A 68 16.57 -2.79 7.48
C PRO A 68 16.47 -4.11 8.24
N ASP A 69 16.90 -4.09 9.50
CA ASP A 69 16.53 -5.09 10.49
C ASP A 69 15.04 -4.94 10.89
N THR A 70 14.54 -5.80 11.78
CA THR A 70 13.12 -5.80 12.18
C THR A 70 12.67 -4.46 12.77
N ALA A 71 13.52 -3.81 13.59
CA ALA A 71 13.21 -2.52 14.20
C ALA A 71 13.23 -1.37 13.18
N GLY A 72 14.22 -1.37 12.29
CA GLY A 72 14.34 -0.43 11.18
C GLY A 72 13.17 -0.56 10.20
N LEU A 73 12.67 -1.77 9.95
CA LEU A 73 11.51 -2.00 9.09
C LEU A 73 10.24 -1.37 9.69
N GLY A 74 10.02 -1.52 11.00
CA GLY A 74 8.90 -0.86 11.67
C GLY A 74 8.98 0.67 11.56
N THR A 75 10.18 1.24 11.67
CA THR A 75 10.42 2.67 11.49
C THR A 75 10.17 3.12 10.04
N PHE A 76 10.65 2.33 9.08
CA PHE A 76 10.48 2.56 7.65
C PHE A 76 9.00 2.58 7.24
N LEU A 77 8.20 1.67 7.78
CA LEU A 77 6.78 1.54 7.46
C LEU A 77 5.86 2.49 8.24
N LYS A 78 6.41 3.25 9.20
CA LYS A 78 5.63 4.16 10.05
C LYS A 78 4.70 5.11 9.26
N PRO A 79 5.14 5.76 8.17
CA PRO A 79 4.26 6.62 7.39
C PRO A 79 3.04 5.88 6.84
N LEU A 80 3.22 4.67 6.31
CA LEU A 80 2.12 3.86 5.79
C LEU A 80 1.16 3.43 6.91
N ASN A 81 1.70 2.98 8.04
CA ASN A 81 0.91 2.58 9.20
C ASN A 81 0.04 3.74 9.72
N GLN A 82 0.53 4.98 9.70
CA GLN A 82 -0.25 6.15 10.10
C GLN A 82 -1.47 6.36 9.20
N VAL A 83 -1.32 6.21 7.88
CA VAL A 83 -2.46 6.37 6.94
C VAL A 83 -3.44 5.19 7.07
N ILE A 84 -2.95 3.97 7.30
CA ILE A 84 -3.80 2.80 7.60
C ILE A 84 -4.63 3.05 8.87
N THR A 85 -4.01 3.55 9.95
CA THR A 85 -4.71 3.89 11.19
C THR A 85 -5.76 4.97 10.95
N LYS A 86 -5.41 6.04 10.23
CA LYS A 86 -6.34 7.12 9.85
C LYS A 86 -7.58 6.57 9.14
N ALA A 87 -7.42 5.65 8.18
CA ALA A 87 -8.55 5.02 7.49
C ALA A 87 -9.43 4.17 8.44
N ASN A 88 -8.82 3.44 9.38
CA ASN A 88 -9.56 2.63 10.35
C ASN A 88 -10.36 3.48 11.34
N GLU A 89 -9.81 4.60 11.81
CA GLU A 89 -10.46 5.54 12.72
C GLU A 89 -11.74 6.12 12.12
N MET A 90 -11.77 6.36 10.80
CA MET A 90 -12.98 6.79 10.09
C MET A 90 -14.14 5.80 10.19
N THR A 91 -13.88 4.54 10.55
CA THR A 91 -14.91 3.50 10.71
C THR A 91 -15.48 3.41 12.13
N GLY A 92 -14.94 4.17 13.10
CA GLY A 92 -15.26 4.08 14.53
C GLY A 92 -16.37 5.02 15.04
N GLY A 93 -17.00 5.82 14.17
CA GLY A 93 -18.08 6.75 14.55
C GLY A 93 -19.49 6.14 14.56
N ASN A 94 -20.50 6.96 14.93
CA ASN A 94 -21.93 6.64 14.81
C ASN A 94 -22.26 6.00 13.45
N GLN A 95 -23.31 5.16 13.37
CA GLN A 95 -23.71 4.41 12.17
C GLN A 95 -23.79 5.32 10.92
N SER A 96 -22.69 5.42 10.18
CA SER A 96 -22.61 6.16 8.94
C SER A 96 -23.45 5.46 7.88
N ASN A 97 -24.22 6.23 7.09
CA ASN A 97 -24.91 5.70 5.92
C ASN A 97 -23.94 5.17 4.85
N PHE A 98 -22.66 5.54 4.94
CA PHE A 98 -21.59 5.08 4.05
C PHE A 98 -20.66 4.07 4.72
N PHE A 99 -21.09 3.42 5.82
CA PHE A 99 -20.25 2.47 6.56
C PHE A 99 -19.60 1.39 5.68
N SER A 100 -20.32 0.86 4.69
CA SER A 100 -19.76 -0.11 3.74
C SER A 100 -18.63 0.48 2.89
N HIS A 101 -18.69 1.75 2.49
CA HIS A 101 -17.60 2.42 1.77
C HIS A 101 -16.37 2.59 2.66
N LEU A 102 -16.61 3.12 3.87
CA LEU A 102 -15.55 3.35 4.86
C LEU A 102 -14.83 2.05 5.22
N LYS A 103 -15.59 0.96 5.47
CA LYS A 103 -15.02 -0.36 5.75
C LYS A 103 -14.30 -0.96 4.55
N THR A 104 -14.80 -0.77 3.33
CA THR A 104 -14.12 -1.24 2.13
C THR A 104 -12.73 -0.62 2.04
N VAL A 105 -12.63 0.72 2.17
CA VAL A 105 -11.33 1.40 2.12
C VAL A 105 -10.43 0.93 3.27
N ALA A 106 -10.90 1.01 4.52
CA ALA A 106 -10.10 0.65 5.69
C ALA A 106 -9.54 -0.79 5.61
N ALA A 107 -10.35 -1.77 5.19
CA ALA A 107 -9.89 -3.15 5.02
C ALA A 107 -8.89 -3.30 3.87
N SER A 108 -9.11 -2.59 2.76
CA SER A 108 -8.24 -2.67 1.57
C SER A 108 -6.86 -2.05 1.76
N MET A 109 -6.71 -1.12 2.71
CA MET A 109 -5.44 -0.45 3.01
C MET A 109 -4.35 -1.45 3.45
N SER A 110 -4.72 -2.55 4.08
CA SER A 110 -3.78 -3.62 4.48
C SER A 110 -3.05 -4.26 3.31
N ALA A 111 -3.61 -4.21 2.09
CA ALA A 111 -2.95 -4.72 0.90
C ALA A 111 -1.65 -3.97 0.60
N LEU A 112 -1.56 -2.67 0.94
CA LEU A 112 -0.36 -1.84 0.72
C LEU A 112 0.82 -2.29 1.58
N ALA A 113 0.57 -3.03 2.67
CA ALA A 113 1.61 -3.53 3.55
C ALA A 113 2.43 -4.69 2.97
N TRP A 114 2.18 -5.13 1.72
CA TRP A 114 3.01 -6.14 1.05
C TRP A 114 4.51 -5.75 1.00
N ILE A 115 4.82 -4.44 1.07
CA ILE A 115 6.19 -3.93 1.16
C ILE A 115 6.92 -4.29 2.48
N ALA A 116 6.20 -4.86 3.45
CA ALA A 116 6.78 -5.41 4.68
C ALA A 116 7.33 -6.84 4.50
N PHE A 117 7.07 -7.48 3.36
CA PHE A 117 7.57 -8.81 3.07
C PHE A 117 9.11 -8.82 3.03
N THR A 118 9.73 -9.62 3.89
CA THR A 118 11.20 -9.72 4.00
C THR A 118 11.74 -11.11 3.69
N GLY A 119 10.89 -12.04 3.27
CA GLY A 119 11.25 -13.42 2.95
C GLY A 119 10.14 -14.38 3.38
N LYS A 120 10.24 -15.65 2.98
CA LYS A 120 9.19 -16.66 3.25
C LYS A 120 8.97 -16.91 4.75
N ASP A 121 9.99 -16.69 5.57
CA ASP A 121 9.95 -16.96 7.00
C ASP A 121 9.54 -15.73 7.85
N CYS A 122 9.13 -14.61 7.21
CA CYS A 122 8.76 -13.38 7.93
C CYS A 122 7.32 -13.38 8.47
N GLY A 123 6.60 -14.50 8.35
CA GLY A 123 5.22 -14.63 8.84
C GLY A 123 4.17 -13.92 7.98
N MET A 124 4.51 -13.46 6.77
CA MET A 124 3.58 -12.88 5.81
C MET A 124 3.43 -13.79 4.59
N SER A 125 2.23 -13.79 4.00
CA SER A 125 1.99 -14.36 2.68
C SER A 125 2.89 -13.70 1.63
N MET A 126 3.16 -14.42 0.53
CA MET A 126 3.88 -13.85 -0.61
C MET A 126 3.19 -12.55 -1.07
N PRO A 127 3.93 -11.53 -1.54
CA PRO A 127 3.36 -10.20 -1.81
C PRO A 127 2.08 -10.18 -2.65
N ILE A 128 2.03 -11.02 -3.69
CA ILE A 128 0.86 -11.14 -4.57
C ILE A 128 -0.34 -11.72 -3.81
N ALA A 129 -0.14 -12.81 -3.07
CA ALA A 129 -1.17 -13.47 -2.27
C ALA A 129 -1.66 -12.54 -1.14
N HIS A 130 -0.76 -11.80 -0.50
CA HIS A 130 -1.12 -10.80 0.51
C HIS A 130 -2.08 -9.74 -0.04
N VAL A 131 -1.84 -9.24 -1.25
CA VAL A 131 -2.74 -8.28 -1.92
C VAL A 131 -4.11 -8.92 -2.21
N GLU A 132 -4.13 -10.16 -2.68
CA GLU A 132 -5.38 -10.89 -2.99
C GLU A 132 -6.20 -11.17 -1.73
N GLU A 133 -5.57 -11.68 -0.66
CA GLU A 133 -6.19 -11.96 0.63
C GLU A 133 -6.78 -10.68 1.27
N CYS A 134 -6.02 -9.58 1.23
CA CYS A 134 -6.50 -8.28 1.72
C CYS A 134 -7.67 -7.75 0.89
N TRP A 135 -7.62 -7.88 -0.44
CA TRP A 135 -8.74 -7.49 -1.29
C TRP A 135 -9.99 -8.34 -1.03
N GLN A 136 -9.86 -9.66 -0.85
CA GLN A 136 -10.99 -10.53 -0.54
C GLN A 136 -11.74 -10.08 0.73
N SER A 137 -11.01 -9.64 1.75
CA SER A 137 -11.60 -9.08 2.97
C SER A 137 -12.37 -7.78 2.69
N ALA A 138 -11.79 -6.86 1.90
CA ALA A 138 -12.43 -5.61 1.51
C ALA A 138 -13.64 -5.83 0.57
N GLU A 139 -13.56 -6.84 -0.30
CA GLU A 139 -14.55 -7.14 -1.33
C GLU A 139 -15.91 -7.48 -0.71
N PHE A 140 -15.94 -8.07 0.48
CA PHE A 140 -17.18 -8.29 1.22
C PHE A 140 -17.99 -7.00 1.41
N TYR A 141 -17.35 -5.93 1.87
CA TYR A 141 -17.99 -4.62 2.05
C TYR A 141 -18.24 -3.92 0.72
N ASN A 142 -17.32 -4.07 -0.24
CA ASN A 142 -17.48 -3.49 -1.58
C ASN A 142 -18.71 -4.06 -2.30
N ASN A 143 -18.98 -5.36 -2.13
CA ASN A 143 -20.15 -6.02 -2.70
C ASN A 143 -21.45 -5.48 -2.09
N LYS A 144 -21.45 -5.08 -0.81
CA LYS A 144 -22.62 -4.42 -0.21
C LYS A 144 -22.91 -3.09 -0.89
N VAL A 145 -21.88 -2.29 -1.17
CA VAL A 145 -22.02 -1.04 -1.96
C VAL A 145 -22.61 -1.35 -3.34
N LEU A 146 -22.08 -2.35 -4.04
CA LEU A 146 -22.60 -2.72 -5.37
C LEU A 146 -24.07 -3.14 -5.32
N VAL A 147 -24.47 -3.93 -4.31
CA VAL A 147 -25.86 -4.39 -4.17
C VAL A 147 -26.80 -3.24 -3.81
N GLU A 148 -26.40 -2.37 -2.89
CA GLU A 148 -27.20 -1.25 -2.40
C GLU A 148 -27.42 -0.19 -3.49
N TYR A 149 -26.41 0.10 -4.31
CA TYR A 149 -26.44 1.22 -5.25
C TYR A 149 -26.66 0.84 -6.71
N ARG A 150 -26.80 -0.45 -7.05
CA ARG A 150 -26.97 -0.91 -8.45
C ARG A 150 -28.11 -0.24 -9.24
N ASN A 151 -29.17 0.20 -8.55
CA ASN A 151 -30.37 0.79 -9.15
C ASN A 151 -30.66 2.21 -8.65
N ASN A 152 -29.84 2.75 -7.74
CA ASN A 152 -30.13 4.00 -7.04
C ASN A 152 -29.25 5.13 -7.57
N ASP A 153 -27.93 5.03 -7.36
CA ASP A 153 -26.96 6.02 -7.80
C ASP A 153 -25.76 5.31 -8.48
N PRO A 154 -25.57 5.53 -9.80
CA PRO A 154 -24.51 4.87 -10.55
C PRO A 154 -23.10 5.29 -10.11
N ASN A 155 -22.91 6.45 -9.46
CA ASN A 155 -21.58 6.90 -9.03
C ASN A 155 -20.98 5.98 -7.96
N HIS A 156 -21.79 5.49 -7.03
CA HIS A 156 -21.36 4.52 -6.00
C HIS A 156 -20.96 3.18 -6.61
N ALA A 157 -21.74 2.69 -7.58
CA ALA A 157 -21.41 1.47 -8.29
C ALA A 157 -20.15 1.63 -9.16
N GLU A 158 -19.96 2.79 -9.79
CA GLU A 158 -18.73 3.13 -10.51
C GLU A 158 -17.53 3.15 -9.55
N TRP A 159 -17.64 3.81 -8.40
CA TRP A 159 -16.60 3.88 -7.38
C TRP A 159 -16.18 2.49 -6.92
N ALA A 160 -17.13 1.62 -6.57
CA ALA A 160 -16.86 0.27 -6.10
C ALA A 160 -16.20 -0.63 -7.16
N LYS A 161 -16.57 -0.46 -8.44
CA LYS A 161 -15.94 -1.17 -9.58
C LYS A 161 -14.51 -0.66 -9.82
N ALA A 162 -14.33 0.66 -9.85
CA ALA A 162 -13.02 1.26 -10.03
C ALA A 162 -12.06 0.89 -8.88
N LEU A 163 -12.56 0.83 -7.65
CA LEU A 163 -11.78 0.42 -6.49
C LEU A 163 -11.34 -1.04 -6.59
N LYS A 164 -12.24 -1.92 -7.05
CA LYS A 164 -11.87 -3.32 -7.34
C LYS A 164 -10.76 -3.41 -8.37
N GLU A 165 -10.90 -2.69 -9.49
CA GLU A 165 -9.91 -2.69 -10.56
C GLU A 165 -8.54 -2.14 -10.09
N LEU A 166 -8.53 -1.15 -9.20
CA LEU A 166 -7.31 -0.59 -8.60
C LEU A 166 -6.49 -1.65 -7.84
N TYR A 167 -7.15 -2.59 -7.16
CA TYR A 167 -6.46 -3.68 -6.44
C TYR A 167 -6.23 -4.90 -7.34
N THR A 168 -7.28 -5.35 -8.03
CA THR A 168 -7.28 -6.51 -8.90
C THR A 168 -7.97 -6.16 -10.23
N PRO A 169 -7.21 -5.94 -11.31
CA PRO A 169 -5.81 -6.32 -11.49
C PRO A 169 -4.74 -5.30 -11.03
N GLY A 170 -5.05 -4.03 -10.80
CA GLY A 170 -4.07 -2.93 -10.71
C GLY A 170 -2.84 -3.19 -9.82
N LEU A 171 -3.01 -3.22 -8.50
CA LEU A 171 -1.93 -3.46 -7.54
C LEU A 171 -1.36 -4.87 -7.67
N ARG A 172 -2.22 -5.89 -7.82
CA ARG A 172 -1.79 -7.29 -7.93
C ARG A 172 -0.83 -7.52 -9.09
N ASP A 173 -1.16 -7.02 -10.28
CA ASP A 173 -0.33 -7.15 -11.47
C ASP A 173 0.95 -6.34 -11.39
N TYR A 174 0.90 -5.17 -10.74
CA TYR A 174 2.10 -4.41 -10.42
C TYR A 174 3.07 -5.20 -9.53
N VAL A 175 2.59 -5.75 -8.43
CA VAL A 175 3.42 -6.57 -7.54
C VAL A 175 3.95 -7.79 -8.27
N LYS A 176 3.12 -8.46 -9.08
CA LYS A 176 3.53 -9.63 -9.87
C LYS A 176 4.63 -9.31 -10.89
N ALA A 177 4.51 -8.19 -11.60
CA ALA A 177 5.45 -7.81 -12.65
C ALA A 177 6.78 -7.30 -12.10
N HIS A 178 6.78 -6.64 -10.94
CA HIS A 178 7.93 -5.88 -10.45
C HIS A 178 8.54 -6.40 -9.15
N TYR A 179 7.72 -6.98 -8.28
CA TYR A 179 8.11 -7.38 -6.92
C TYR A 179 7.58 -8.77 -6.55
N PRO A 180 7.74 -9.80 -7.42
CA PRO A 180 7.20 -11.14 -7.15
C PRO A 180 7.80 -11.79 -5.89
N LEU A 181 8.97 -11.33 -5.45
CA LEU A 181 9.68 -11.77 -4.24
C LEU A 181 9.78 -10.66 -3.17
N GLY A 182 8.99 -9.59 -3.30
CA GLY A 182 8.97 -8.46 -2.39
C GLY A 182 9.87 -7.30 -2.82
N PRO A 183 9.99 -6.26 -1.97
CA PRO A 183 10.76 -5.06 -2.29
C PRO A 183 12.24 -5.35 -2.52
N VAL A 184 12.80 -4.65 -3.51
CA VAL A 184 14.22 -4.70 -3.81
C VAL A 184 14.93 -3.57 -3.08
N TRP A 185 15.90 -3.93 -2.26
CA TRP A 185 16.73 -3.03 -1.45
C TRP A 185 18.09 -2.81 -2.12
N SER A 186 18.68 -1.64 -1.91
CA SER A 186 20.02 -1.33 -2.43
C SER A 186 21.12 -1.92 -1.55
N ALA A 187 22.07 -2.65 -2.14
CA ALA A 187 23.23 -3.19 -1.42
C ALA A 187 24.16 -2.08 -0.90
N THR A 188 24.26 -0.97 -1.63
CA THR A 188 25.12 0.20 -1.32
C THR A 188 24.32 1.41 -0.85
N GLY A 189 23.05 1.22 -0.50
CA GLY A 189 22.17 2.29 -0.03
C GLY A 189 22.55 2.82 1.36
N LYS A 190 21.87 3.88 1.79
CA LYS A 190 21.98 4.37 3.17
C LYS A 190 21.42 3.29 4.12
N SER A 191 22.12 3.05 5.23
CA SER A 191 21.57 2.15 6.25
C SER A 191 20.39 2.84 6.93
N VAL A 192 19.26 2.14 7.01
CA VAL A 192 18.09 2.56 7.79
C VAL A 192 18.39 2.21 9.25
N VAL A 193 19.33 2.94 9.85
CA VAL A 193 19.73 2.74 11.25
C VAL A 193 18.62 3.33 12.12
N SER A 194 18.04 2.50 12.99
CA SER A 194 17.28 2.97 14.14
C SER A 194 18.20 3.87 14.98
N ALA A 195 17.71 5.05 15.37
CA ALA A 195 18.51 6.02 16.14
C ALA A 195 19.28 5.31 17.26
N PRO A 196 20.58 5.61 17.46
CA PRO A 196 21.36 4.91 18.46
C PRO A 196 20.71 5.11 19.83
N SER A 197 20.32 4.02 20.48
CA SER A 197 20.04 4.03 21.90
C SER A 197 21.31 4.54 22.58
N SER A 198 21.22 5.71 23.19
CA SER A 198 22.32 6.31 23.94
C SER A 198 22.64 5.42 25.14
N SER A 199 23.53 4.45 24.97
CA SER A 199 24.25 3.83 26.07
C SER A 199 25.27 4.83 26.60
N SER A 200 24.82 5.71 27.49
CA SER A 200 25.73 6.43 28.39
C SER A 200 26.34 5.41 29.35
N ALA A 201 27.39 4.74 28.91
CA ALA A 201 28.33 4.08 29.81
C ALA A 201 29.10 5.20 30.55
N ALA A 202 28.68 5.50 31.77
CA ALA A 202 29.48 6.29 32.70
C ALA A 202 30.65 5.42 33.20
N PRO A 203 31.89 5.94 33.26
CA PRO A 203 33.01 5.18 33.79
C PRO A 203 32.92 5.11 35.32
N SER A 204 33.32 3.96 35.87
CA SER A 204 33.56 3.76 37.30
C SER A 204 34.48 4.83 37.88
N ALA A 205 34.08 5.40 39.01
CA ALA A 205 34.99 6.03 39.95
C ALA A 205 34.93 5.25 41.28
N SER A 206 35.97 4.46 41.52
CA SER A 206 36.33 3.97 42.85
C SER A 206 36.63 5.15 43.76
N LEU A 207 36.17 5.12 45.01
CA LEU A 207 36.85 5.79 46.11
C LEU A 207 36.47 5.14 47.45
N PHE A 208 37.47 4.46 48.00
CA PHE A 208 37.62 4.22 49.44
C PHE A 208 37.61 5.56 50.19
N SER A 209 36.78 5.67 51.23
CA SER A 209 37.15 6.04 52.62
C SER A 209 35.90 6.19 53.48
#